data_AF-A0A1F7UJ96-F1
#
_entry.id   AF-A0A1F7UJ96-F1
#
_cell.length_a   1.000
_cell.length_b   1.000
_cell.length_c   1.000
_cell.angle_alpha   90.00
_cell.angle_beta   90.00
_cell.angle_gamma   90.00
#
_symmetry.space_group_name_H-M   'P 1'
#
loop_
_entity.id
_entity.type
_entity.pdbx_description
1 polymer ?
#
loop_
_entity_poly.entity_id
_entity_poly.type
_entity_poly.pdbx_seq_one_letter_code
_entity_poly.pdbx_strand_id
1 'polypeptide(L)'
;MTRIRSARISALCTAFFLAAPVSAATFDVQIDPTITVTPSPVLVGQQVRIYASIVNVGDEDVEGVVFFSDNGAQIAVKPFSAKSSGKAEEVWSPWQPMAQGTYTIRVDAVNDGSASDATPGDNARSVSVFVDSDSDHDGIGDATDPDDDNDGVPDTEDQFPLDPSRSHDTDGDEQDDATDSDDDNDGLYDFQEQTMGSDPLKRDTDGDAVGDKEDAFPLDPKKSEEDVVVPVVPPTPTPVEIPTPTPEVQAATVPGAPTPTVSDPAVVTTTWVTIATTTDESTSAPEPAKPPSKGKKQSPSAWSRIPWLWKVAAASAAVAALFFLMEKRKHGKWTRTLDKIRKME
;
A
#
# COMPACT_ATOMS: atom_id res chain seq x y z
N MET A 1 -21.29 -53.69 109.34
CA MET A 1 -21.85 -52.33 109.19
C MET A 1 -20.93 -51.54 108.28
N THR A 2 -21.22 -51.53 106.97
CA THR A 2 -21.84 -50.40 106.25
C THR A 2 -20.91 -49.20 106.08
N ARG A 3 -20.41 -48.97 104.87
CA ARG A 3 -20.86 -47.83 104.02
C ARG A 3 -20.09 -47.79 102.69
N ILE A 4 -20.87 -48.01 101.62
CA ILE A 4 -20.59 -47.65 100.24
C ILE A 4 -20.41 -46.13 100.14
N ARG A 5 -19.35 -45.66 99.47
CA ARG A 5 -19.28 -44.28 98.93
C ARG A 5 -18.57 -44.27 97.57
N SER A 6 -19.42 -44.29 96.55
CA SER A 6 -19.39 -43.46 95.33
C SER A 6 -18.04 -43.18 94.67
N ALA A 7 -17.74 -43.96 93.61
CA ALA A 7 -16.79 -43.57 92.57
C ALA A 7 -17.37 -42.38 91.78
N ARG A 8 -16.69 -41.23 91.83
CA ARG A 8 -16.95 -40.12 90.91
C ARG A 8 -16.07 -40.31 89.67
N ILE A 9 -16.65 -40.86 88.61
CA ILE A 9 -16.04 -40.85 87.29
C ILE A 9 -16.25 -39.44 86.74
N SER A 10 -15.23 -38.59 86.83
CA SER A 10 -15.19 -37.33 86.09
C SER A 10 -15.05 -37.66 84.61
N ALA A 11 -16.16 -37.62 83.87
CA ALA A 11 -16.14 -37.60 82.42
C ALA A 11 -15.53 -36.26 81.97
N LEU A 12 -14.25 -36.29 81.59
CA LEU A 12 -13.59 -35.19 80.92
C LEU A 12 -14.14 -35.15 79.48
N CYS A 13 -15.19 -34.36 79.26
CA CYS A 13 -15.65 -34.03 77.91
C CYS A 13 -14.59 -33.16 77.23
N THR A 14 -13.57 -33.77 76.62
CA THR A 14 -12.76 -33.13 75.60
C THR A 14 -13.67 -32.86 74.41
N ALA A 15 -14.14 -31.62 74.28
CA ALA A 15 -14.77 -31.14 73.05
C ALA A 15 -13.73 -31.19 71.94
N PHE A 16 -13.74 -32.26 71.15
CA PHE A 16 -13.02 -32.33 69.90
C PHE A 16 -13.77 -31.41 68.92
N PHE A 17 -13.33 -30.15 68.83
CA PHE A 17 -13.73 -29.27 67.74
C PHE A 17 -13.20 -29.92 66.45
N LEU A 18 -14.05 -30.63 65.72
CA LEU A 18 -13.84 -30.80 64.28
C LEU A 18 -13.86 -29.38 63.70
N ALA A 19 -12.69 -28.79 63.50
CA ALA A 19 -12.56 -27.72 62.53
C ALA A 19 -12.95 -28.34 61.20
N ALA A 20 -14.17 -28.05 60.72
CA ALA A 20 -14.48 -28.27 59.33
C ALA A 20 -13.40 -27.56 58.51
N PRO A 21 -12.82 -28.18 57.46
CA PRO A 21 -11.96 -27.43 56.56
C PRO A 21 -12.80 -26.26 56.04
N VAL A 22 -12.40 -25.03 56.40
CA VAL A 22 -12.89 -23.85 55.70
C VAL A 22 -12.25 -23.97 54.31
N SER A 23 -12.99 -24.50 53.34
CA SER A 23 -12.60 -24.37 51.95
C SER A 23 -12.56 -22.87 51.68
N ALA A 24 -11.38 -22.33 51.45
CA ALA A 24 -11.27 -20.96 50.98
C ALA A 24 -11.92 -20.92 49.59
N ALA A 25 -12.88 -20.03 49.38
CA ALA A 25 -13.42 -19.77 48.06
C ALA A 25 -12.27 -19.37 47.12
N THR A 26 -12.19 -20.02 45.96
CA THR A 26 -11.20 -19.72 44.93
C THR A 26 -11.85 -18.91 43.81
N PHE A 27 -11.27 -17.75 43.51
CA PHE A 27 -11.60 -16.97 42.30
C PHE A 27 -10.73 -17.45 41.16
N ASP A 28 -11.30 -17.90 40.04
CA ASP A 28 -10.46 -18.44 38.98
C ASP A 28 -11.15 -18.30 37.62
N VAL A 29 -10.45 -17.71 36.65
CA VAL A 29 -11.02 -17.38 35.33
C VAL A 29 -10.06 -17.83 34.25
N GLN A 30 -10.58 -18.67 33.36
CA GLN A 30 -9.86 -19.21 32.23
C GLN A 30 -10.42 -18.64 30.93
N ILE A 31 -9.55 -18.28 29.99
CA ILE A 31 -9.92 -18.04 28.60
C ILE A 31 -9.81 -19.36 27.82
N ASP A 32 -10.83 -19.69 27.03
CA ASP A 32 -10.78 -20.82 26.11
C ASP A 32 -9.56 -20.66 25.19
N PRO A 33 -8.76 -21.71 24.96
CA PRO A 33 -7.57 -21.63 24.10
C PRO A 33 -7.87 -21.14 22.68
N THR A 34 -9.12 -21.25 22.23
CA THR A 34 -9.59 -20.86 20.90
C THR A 34 -10.09 -19.41 20.91
N ILE A 35 -9.28 -18.51 20.35
CA ILE A 35 -9.74 -17.19 19.92
C ILE A 35 -10.20 -17.33 18.47
N THR A 36 -11.43 -16.90 18.18
CA THR A 36 -11.98 -16.96 16.82
C THR A 36 -12.02 -15.56 16.22
N VAL A 37 -11.52 -15.40 15.01
CA VAL A 37 -11.65 -14.16 14.23
C VAL A 37 -12.50 -14.43 13.01
N THR A 38 -13.56 -13.64 12.81
CA THR A 38 -14.51 -13.84 11.71
C THR A 38 -14.87 -12.52 11.03
N PRO A 39 -15.04 -12.50 9.70
CA PRO A 39 -14.81 -13.59 8.74
C PRO A 39 -13.35 -14.04 8.63
N SER A 40 -13.13 -15.18 7.96
CA SER A 40 -11.82 -15.76 7.61
C SER A 40 -11.88 -16.19 6.13
N PRO A 41 -10.85 -15.94 5.30
CA PRO A 41 -9.61 -15.18 5.63
C PRO A 41 -9.91 -13.74 6.05
N VAL A 42 -8.95 -13.11 6.73
CA VAL A 42 -9.07 -11.71 7.15
C VAL A 42 -8.39 -10.86 6.09
N LEU A 43 -9.12 -9.91 5.50
CA LEU A 43 -8.60 -9.05 4.44
C LEU A 43 -8.26 -7.65 4.97
N VAL A 44 -7.31 -6.97 4.33
CA VAL A 44 -6.96 -5.58 4.63
C VAL A 44 -8.20 -4.70 4.49
N GLY A 45 -8.44 -3.83 5.46
CA GLY A 45 -9.61 -2.94 5.43
C GLY A 45 -10.92 -3.63 5.83
N GLN A 46 -10.96 -4.96 5.98
CA GLN A 46 -12.18 -5.67 6.31
C GLN A 46 -12.53 -5.54 7.79
N GLN A 47 -13.79 -5.19 8.10
CA GLN A 47 -14.26 -5.18 9.48
C GLN A 47 -14.55 -6.61 9.96
N VAL A 48 -13.75 -7.08 10.91
CA VAL A 48 -13.88 -8.41 11.51
C VAL A 48 -14.28 -8.32 12.99
N ARG A 49 -14.63 -9.47 13.57
CA ARG A 49 -14.92 -9.63 14.99
C ARG A 49 -13.98 -10.65 15.60
N ILE A 50 -13.39 -10.28 16.73
CA ILE A 50 -12.60 -11.17 17.58
C ILE A 50 -13.53 -11.67 18.67
N TYR A 51 -13.67 -12.99 18.78
CA TYR A 51 -14.45 -13.69 19.79
C TYR A 51 -13.53 -14.43 20.76
N ALA A 52 -13.86 -14.36 22.04
CA ALA A 52 -13.23 -15.15 23.09
C ALA A 52 -14.31 -15.71 24.03
N SER A 53 -14.08 -16.93 24.51
CA SER A 53 -14.93 -17.57 25.52
C SER A 53 -14.22 -17.54 26.87
N ILE A 54 -14.91 -17.05 27.90
CA ILE A 54 -14.39 -16.96 29.26
C ILE A 54 -15.17 -17.93 30.15
N VAL A 55 -14.45 -18.73 30.91
CA VAL A 55 -15.01 -19.73 31.82
C VAL A 55 -14.55 -19.40 33.23
N ASN A 56 -15.50 -19.35 34.17
CA ASN A 56 -15.18 -19.31 35.59
C ASN A 56 -14.93 -20.73 36.08
N VAL A 57 -13.69 -21.02 36.50
CA VAL A 57 -13.26 -22.32 37.03
C VAL A 57 -13.23 -22.33 38.57
N GLY A 58 -13.54 -21.19 39.19
CA GLY A 58 -13.66 -21.03 40.63
C GLY A 58 -15.07 -21.30 41.18
N ASP A 59 -15.19 -21.19 42.50
CA ASP A 59 -16.42 -21.53 43.25
C ASP A 59 -17.32 -20.30 43.50
N GLU A 60 -16.87 -19.09 43.15
CA GLU A 60 -17.58 -17.83 43.35
C GLU A 60 -17.83 -17.12 42.02
N ASP A 61 -18.92 -16.37 41.92
CA ASP A 61 -19.18 -15.54 40.73
C ASP A 61 -18.09 -14.47 40.55
N VAL A 62 -17.65 -14.27 39.31
CA VAL A 62 -16.60 -13.29 38.97
C VAL A 62 -17.13 -12.23 38.02
N GLU A 63 -16.84 -10.97 38.33
CA GLU A 63 -17.05 -9.84 37.42
C GLU A 63 -15.69 -9.20 37.10
N GLY A 64 -15.55 -8.73 35.87
CA GLY A 64 -14.28 -8.15 35.43
C GLY A 64 -14.36 -7.52 34.04
N VAL A 65 -13.19 -7.33 33.45
CA VAL A 65 -13.02 -6.79 32.11
C VAL A 65 -12.10 -7.67 31.28
N VAL A 66 -12.35 -7.68 29.98
CA VAL A 66 -11.58 -8.35 28.95
C VAL A 66 -10.91 -7.27 28.11
N PHE A 67 -9.58 -7.31 28.03
CA PHE A 67 -8.79 -6.47 27.16
C PHE A 67 -8.56 -7.22 25.85
N PHE A 68 -8.88 -6.57 24.73
CA PHE A 68 -8.49 -7.02 23.40
C PHE A 68 -7.32 -6.16 22.96
N SER A 69 -6.26 -6.78 22.44
CA SER A 69 -5.07 -6.09 21.94
C SER A 69 -4.56 -6.69 20.64
N ASP A 70 -3.95 -5.83 19.83
CA ASP A 70 -3.29 -6.11 18.56
C ASP A 70 -1.82 -5.71 18.73
N ASN A 71 -0.90 -6.67 18.63
CA ASN A 71 0.54 -6.44 18.72
C ASN A 71 0.94 -5.64 19.99
N GLY A 72 0.18 -5.83 21.07
CA GLY A 72 0.33 -5.13 22.35
C GLY A 72 -0.39 -3.78 22.45
N ALA A 73 -0.94 -3.23 21.37
CA ALA A 73 -1.79 -2.06 21.39
C ALA A 73 -3.24 -2.46 21.74
N GLN A 74 -3.85 -1.77 22.69
CA GLN A 74 -5.21 -2.08 23.12
C GLN A 74 -6.24 -1.68 22.05
N ILE A 75 -7.05 -2.63 21.59
CA ILE A 75 -8.18 -2.44 20.67
C ILE A 75 -9.43 -2.00 21.46
N ALA A 76 -9.77 -2.76 22.50
CA ALA A 76 -11.02 -2.57 23.24
C ALA A 76 -10.97 -3.14 24.65
N VAL A 77 -11.93 -2.72 25.47
CA VAL A 77 -12.21 -3.28 26.79
C VAL A 77 -13.69 -3.64 26.86
N LYS A 78 -14.01 -4.85 27.30
CA LYS A 78 -15.38 -5.36 27.41
C LYS A 78 -15.64 -5.92 28.81
N PRO A 79 -16.76 -5.62 29.46
CA PRO A 79 -17.11 -6.25 30.73
C PRO A 79 -17.48 -7.72 30.53
N PHE A 80 -17.30 -8.55 31.56
CA PHE A 80 -17.82 -9.92 31.64
C PHE A 80 -18.38 -10.21 33.05
N SER A 81 -19.29 -11.18 33.16
CA SER A 81 -19.90 -11.66 34.41
C SER A 81 -20.01 -13.20 34.40
N ALA A 82 -18.90 -13.85 34.72
CA ALA A 82 -18.78 -15.30 34.64
C ALA A 82 -19.29 -15.97 35.92
N LYS A 83 -20.32 -16.81 35.79
CA LYS A 83 -20.97 -17.50 36.92
C LYS A 83 -20.17 -18.72 37.36
N SER A 84 -20.10 -18.94 38.67
CA SER A 84 -19.52 -20.14 39.34
C SER A 84 -20.06 -21.48 38.82
N SER A 85 -21.17 -21.47 38.08
CA SER A 85 -21.66 -22.63 37.33
C SER A 85 -20.71 -23.19 36.24
N GLY A 86 -19.61 -22.50 35.94
CA GLY A 86 -18.65 -22.91 34.91
C GLY A 86 -19.15 -22.79 33.47
N LYS A 87 -20.22 -22.03 33.24
CA LYS A 87 -20.70 -21.77 31.88
C LYS A 87 -19.78 -20.76 31.19
N ALA A 88 -19.41 -21.06 29.96
CA ALA A 88 -18.69 -20.12 29.11
C ALA A 88 -19.54 -18.88 28.81
N GLU A 89 -18.93 -17.71 28.96
CA GLU A 89 -19.45 -16.43 28.51
C GLU A 89 -18.66 -15.99 27.27
N GLU A 90 -19.37 -15.71 26.17
CA GLU A 90 -18.75 -15.22 24.95
C GLU A 90 -18.64 -13.69 25.00
N VAL A 91 -17.45 -13.18 24.73
CA VAL A 91 -17.16 -11.75 24.64
C VAL A 91 -16.48 -11.46 23.30
N TRP A 92 -16.84 -10.34 22.67
CA TRP A 92 -16.30 -9.98 21.37
C TRP A 92 -16.00 -8.50 21.20
N SER A 93 -15.11 -8.18 20.26
CA SER A 93 -14.78 -6.82 19.85
C SER A 93 -14.65 -6.71 18.32
N PRO A 94 -15.07 -5.59 17.71
CA PRO A 94 -14.70 -5.30 16.33
C PRO A 94 -13.20 -5.02 16.23
N TRP A 95 -12.61 -5.39 15.11
CA TRP A 95 -11.23 -5.09 14.72
C TRP A 95 -11.18 -4.92 13.20
N GLN A 96 -10.32 -4.03 12.72
CA GLN A 96 -10.18 -3.72 11.30
C GLN A 96 -8.69 -3.47 11.01
N PRO A 97 -7.95 -4.46 10.49
CA PRO A 97 -6.55 -4.28 10.13
C PRO A 97 -6.44 -3.39 8.89
N MET A 98 -5.46 -2.49 8.86
CA MET A 98 -5.27 -1.50 7.77
C MET A 98 -4.06 -1.79 6.90
N ALA A 99 -3.36 -2.90 7.14
CA ALA A 99 -2.19 -3.31 6.36
C ALA A 99 -2.11 -4.83 6.32
N GLN A 100 -1.50 -5.35 5.25
CA GLN A 100 -1.22 -6.78 5.12
C GLN A 100 -0.17 -7.19 6.16
N GLY A 101 -0.26 -8.44 6.63
CA GLY A 101 0.77 -9.04 7.47
C GLY A 101 0.23 -9.88 8.61
N THR A 102 1.12 -10.29 9.50
CA THR A 102 0.75 -11.11 10.67
C THR A 102 0.52 -10.24 11.89
N TYR A 103 -0.66 -10.38 12.49
CA TYR A 103 -1.10 -9.68 13.67
C TYR A 103 -1.16 -10.64 14.86
N THR A 104 -0.65 -10.23 16.01
CA THR A 104 -0.83 -10.98 17.26
C THR A 104 -2.01 -10.41 18.03
N ILE A 105 -3.14 -11.11 17.95
CA ILE A 105 -4.32 -10.77 18.74
C ILE A 105 -4.18 -11.41 20.12
N ARG A 106 -4.27 -10.60 21.16
CA ARG A 106 -4.21 -11.04 22.54
C ARG A 106 -5.44 -10.60 23.31
N VAL A 107 -6.00 -11.53 24.06
CA VAL A 107 -7.17 -11.35 24.93
C VAL A 107 -6.72 -11.62 26.36
N ASP A 108 -6.93 -10.66 27.26
CA ASP A 108 -6.60 -10.78 28.69
C ASP A 108 -7.85 -10.51 29.52
N ALA A 109 -8.26 -11.47 30.35
CA ALA A 109 -9.34 -11.33 31.31
C ALA A 109 -8.76 -10.91 32.67
N VAL A 110 -9.28 -9.82 33.22
CA VAL A 110 -8.84 -9.26 34.50
C VAL A 110 -10.07 -9.10 35.39
N ASN A 111 -10.06 -9.76 36.55
CA ASN A 111 -11.03 -9.51 37.61
C ASN A 111 -10.63 -8.25 38.40
N ASP A 112 -11.55 -7.73 39.22
CA ASP A 112 -11.50 -6.44 39.93
C ASP A 112 -10.33 -6.20 40.93
N GLY A 113 -9.22 -6.94 40.81
CA GLY A 113 -8.05 -6.86 41.67
C GLY A 113 -8.09 -7.81 42.86
N SER A 114 -9.08 -8.69 42.94
CA SER A 114 -9.12 -9.78 43.92
C SER A 114 -8.15 -10.91 43.54
N ALA A 115 -6.93 -10.79 44.04
CA ALA A 115 -5.76 -11.61 43.73
C ALA A 115 -5.82 -13.05 44.28
N SER A 116 -6.73 -13.89 43.79
CA SER A 116 -6.55 -15.33 43.99
C SER A 116 -6.87 -16.15 42.74
N ASP A 117 -6.43 -15.69 41.57
CA ASP A 117 -6.32 -16.56 40.39
C ASP A 117 -5.59 -17.84 40.81
N ALA A 118 -6.32 -18.95 40.83
CA ALA A 118 -5.83 -20.22 41.33
C ALA A 118 -4.87 -20.88 40.32
N THR A 119 -4.93 -20.47 39.05
CA THR A 119 -4.10 -20.94 37.94
C THR A 119 -3.49 -19.79 37.14
N PRO A 120 -2.44 -19.13 37.66
CA PRO A 120 -1.80 -18.01 36.97
C PRO A 120 -1.41 -18.34 35.52
N GLY A 121 -1.97 -17.60 34.57
CA GLY A 121 -1.58 -17.63 33.15
C GLY A 121 -2.57 -18.26 32.19
N ASP A 122 -3.75 -18.68 32.65
CA ASP A 122 -4.85 -19.13 31.79
C ASP A 122 -5.92 -18.05 31.54
N ASN A 123 -5.82 -16.92 32.25
CA ASN A 123 -6.60 -15.70 32.05
C ASN A 123 -6.19 -14.89 30.79
N ALA A 124 -5.21 -15.36 30.02
CA ALA A 124 -4.70 -14.67 28.84
C ALA A 124 -4.48 -15.65 27.69
N ARG A 125 -4.91 -15.26 26.49
CA ARG A 125 -4.68 -16.05 25.27
C ARG A 125 -4.22 -15.17 24.12
N SER A 126 -3.43 -15.74 23.22
CA SER A 126 -3.01 -15.07 21.99
C SER A 126 -3.17 -15.98 20.78
N VAL A 127 -3.51 -15.38 19.65
CA VAL A 127 -3.60 -16.01 18.33
C VAL A 127 -2.90 -15.13 17.31
N SER A 128 -2.15 -15.76 16.40
CA SER A 128 -1.58 -15.09 15.24
C SER A 128 -2.58 -15.16 14.10
N VAL A 129 -2.90 -14.00 13.51
CA VAL A 129 -3.84 -13.85 12.40
C VAL A 129 -3.06 -13.29 11.23
N PHE A 130 -3.07 -13.98 10.09
CA PHE A 130 -2.57 -13.43 8.84
C PHE A 130 -3.69 -12.61 8.19
N VAL A 131 -3.36 -11.38 7.80
CA VAL A 131 -4.23 -10.45 7.07
C VAL A 131 -3.70 -10.36 5.67
N ASP A 132 -4.55 -10.70 4.70
CA ASP A 132 -4.22 -10.71 3.28
C ASP A 132 -4.72 -9.46 2.56
N SER A 133 -4.07 -9.08 1.47
CA SER A 133 -4.59 -8.05 0.56
C SER A 133 -5.73 -8.63 -0.31
N ASP A 134 -6.50 -7.76 -0.94
CA ASP A 134 -7.66 -8.08 -1.80
C ASP A 134 -7.74 -6.92 -2.81
N SER A 135 -6.87 -6.98 -3.82
CA SER A 135 -6.52 -5.85 -4.68
C SER A 135 -7.66 -5.44 -5.61
N ASP A 136 -8.42 -6.41 -6.12
CA ASP A 136 -9.64 -6.23 -6.92
C ASP A 136 -10.94 -6.09 -6.10
N HIS A 137 -10.88 -6.39 -4.79
CA HIS A 137 -12.01 -6.37 -3.86
C HIS A 137 -13.10 -7.41 -4.18
N ASP A 138 -12.76 -8.56 -4.72
CA ASP A 138 -13.70 -9.65 -5.00
C ASP A 138 -14.00 -10.52 -3.76
N GLY A 139 -13.17 -10.39 -2.72
CA GLY A 139 -13.29 -11.07 -1.43
C GLY A 139 -12.49 -12.38 -1.31
N ILE A 140 -11.73 -12.73 -2.34
CA ILE A 140 -10.60 -13.64 -2.29
C ILE A 140 -9.36 -12.80 -1.95
N GLY A 141 -8.38 -13.39 -1.25
CA GLY A 141 -7.15 -12.66 -0.92
C GLY A 141 -6.08 -12.93 -1.96
N ASP A 142 -5.25 -11.93 -2.25
CA ASP A 142 -4.20 -11.97 -3.29
C ASP A 142 -3.27 -13.21 -3.16
N ALA A 143 -3.08 -13.76 -1.96
CA ALA A 143 -2.25 -14.96 -1.80
C ALA A 143 -2.89 -16.24 -2.39
N THR A 144 -4.16 -16.19 -2.76
CA THR A 144 -4.96 -17.32 -3.26
C THR A 144 -5.82 -17.00 -4.47
N ASP A 145 -5.92 -15.72 -4.85
CA ASP A 145 -6.52 -15.32 -6.10
C ASP A 145 -5.62 -15.77 -7.27
N PRO A 146 -6.17 -16.26 -8.39
CA PRO A 146 -5.41 -16.46 -9.62
C PRO A 146 -5.30 -15.21 -10.52
N ASP A 147 -6.03 -14.13 -10.22
CA ASP A 147 -6.11 -12.88 -11.00
C ASP A 147 -6.37 -11.71 -10.01
N ASP A 148 -5.30 -11.22 -9.37
CA ASP A 148 -5.31 -10.28 -8.23
C ASP A 148 -5.97 -8.91 -8.54
N ASP A 149 -6.08 -8.52 -9.81
CA ASP A 149 -6.70 -7.27 -10.25
C ASP A 149 -7.94 -7.45 -11.15
N ASN A 150 -8.26 -8.70 -11.52
CA ASN A 150 -9.42 -9.11 -12.29
C ASN A 150 -9.50 -8.43 -13.68
N ASP A 151 -8.35 -8.16 -14.31
CA ASP A 151 -8.27 -7.63 -15.67
C ASP A 151 -8.50 -8.70 -16.77
N GLY A 152 -8.43 -9.98 -16.38
CA GLY A 152 -8.65 -11.15 -17.22
C GLY A 152 -7.36 -11.86 -17.68
N VAL A 153 -6.18 -11.38 -17.29
CA VAL A 153 -4.88 -12.04 -17.45
C VAL A 153 -4.48 -12.64 -16.09
N PRO A 154 -4.27 -13.96 -15.98
CA PRO A 154 -3.88 -14.55 -14.70
C PRO A 154 -2.52 -14.03 -14.21
N ASP A 155 -2.32 -13.93 -12.88
CA ASP A 155 -1.09 -13.37 -12.28
C ASP A 155 0.21 -14.01 -12.79
N THR A 156 0.14 -15.27 -13.22
CA THR A 156 1.30 -16.00 -13.75
C THR A 156 1.74 -15.57 -15.15
N GLU A 157 0.85 -14.88 -15.86
CA GLU A 157 1.03 -14.36 -17.22
C GLU A 157 1.02 -12.82 -17.25
N ASP A 158 0.70 -12.18 -16.12
CA ASP A 158 0.61 -10.72 -15.97
C ASP A 158 1.93 -10.11 -15.44
N GLN A 159 2.45 -9.09 -16.14
CA GLN A 159 3.65 -8.33 -15.73
C GLN A 159 3.33 -7.26 -14.66
N PHE A 160 2.07 -6.86 -14.53
CA PHE A 160 1.53 -5.93 -13.54
C PHE A 160 0.32 -6.51 -12.77
N PRO A 161 0.45 -7.62 -12.02
CA PRO A 161 -0.69 -8.36 -11.44
C PRO A 161 -1.66 -7.60 -10.52
N LEU A 162 -1.32 -6.38 -10.11
CA LEU A 162 -2.12 -5.59 -9.16
C LEU A 162 -2.70 -4.32 -9.81
N ASP A 163 -2.52 -4.14 -11.11
CA ASP A 163 -2.90 -2.94 -11.85
C ASP A 163 -3.82 -3.31 -13.02
N PRO A 164 -5.15 -3.17 -12.86
CA PRO A 164 -6.14 -3.68 -13.81
C PRO A 164 -6.19 -2.91 -15.14
N SER A 165 -5.23 -2.00 -15.36
CA SER A 165 -5.07 -1.24 -16.59
C SER A 165 -3.87 -1.67 -17.43
N ARG A 166 -3.03 -2.58 -16.93
CA ARG A 166 -1.77 -2.99 -17.55
C ARG A 166 -1.55 -4.48 -17.32
N SER A 167 -1.07 -5.20 -18.34
CA SER A 167 -0.81 -6.65 -18.19
C SER A 167 0.42 -7.17 -18.94
N HIS A 168 0.82 -6.52 -20.03
CA HIS A 168 1.94 -6.94 -20.87
C HIS A 168 3.04 -5.88 -20.84
N ASP A 169 4.29 -6.32 -20.71
CA ASP A 169 5.53 -5.54 -20.71
C ASP A 169 6.58 -6.42 -21.40
N THR A 170 6.77 -6.23 -22.70
CA THR A 170 7.54 -7.13 -23.55
C THR A 170 9.05 -7.03 -23.30
N ASP A 171 9.55 -5.86 -22.93
CA ASP A 171 10.98 -5.61 -22.69
C ASP A 171 11.37 -5.54 -21.20
N GLY A 172 10.39 -5.48 -20.30
CA GLY A 172 10.58 -5.44 -18.85
C GLY A 172 11.01 -4.08 -18.31
N ASP A 173 10.63 -2.98 -18.97
CA ASP A 173 11.00 -1.62 -18.58
C ASP A 173 10.01 -0.92 -17.61
N GLU A 174 8.98 -1.65 -17.17
CA GLU A 174 7.87 -1.23 -16.30
C GLU A 174 6.79 -0.35 -16.98
N GLN A 175 6.85 -0.16 -18.30
CA GLN A 175 5.76 0.38 -19.11
C GLN A 175 4.93 -0.75 -19.73
N ASP A 176 3.64 -0.52 -19.93
CA ASP A 176 2.81 -1.51 -20.61
C ASP A 176 2.91 -1.35 -22.12
N ASP A 177 2.87 -2.46 -22.88
CA ASP A 177 2.92 -2.47 -24.36
C ASP A 177 1.81 -1.61 -25.01
N ALA A 178 0.75 -1.24 -24.28
CA ALA A 178 -0.29 -0.35 -24.80
C ALA A 178 0.03 1.15 -24.62
N THR A 179 1.02 1.51 -23.80
CA THR A 179 1.49 2.88 -23.59
C THR A 179 2.97 3.10 -23.83
N ASP A 180 3.78 2.05 -23.92
CA ASP A 180 5.11 2.12 -24.50
C ASP A 180 5.02 2.46 -26.01
N SER A 181 6.11 2.98 -26.55
CA SER A 181 6.26 3.37 -27.94
C SER A 181 7.32 2.56 -28.68
N ASP A 182 8.02 1.68 -27.98
CA ASP A 182 9.14 0.82 -28.42
C ASP A 182 9.09 -0.47 -27.58
N ASP A 183 8.04 -1.29 -27.79
CA ASP A 183 7.63 -2.40 -26.89
C ASP A 183 8.73 -3.46 -26.66
N ASP A 184 9.71 -3.58 -27.55
CA ASP A 184 10.83 -4.53 -27.44
C ASP A 184 12.20 -3.87 -27.14
N ASN A 185 12.21 -2.55 -27.02
CA ASN A 185 13.36 -1.68 -26.79
C ASN A 185 14.56 -1.94 -27.73
N ASP A 186 14.31 -2.33 -28.99
CA ASP A 186 15.36 -2.43 -30.01
C ASP A 186 15.81 -1.07 -30.56
N GLY A 187 15.02 -0.03 -30.27
CA GLY A 187 15.27 1.34 -30.65
C GLY A 187 14.63 1.74 -31.98
N LEU A 188 13.65 0.99 -32.46
CA LEU A 188 12.63 1.37 -33.43
C LEU A 188 11.30 1.54 -32.70
N TYR A 189 10.61 2.66 -32.94
CA TYR A 189 9.29 2.82 -32.36
C TYR A 189 8.25 1.92 -33.05
N ASP A 190 7.20 1.46 -32.37
CA ASP A 190 6.18 0.54 -32.93
C ASP A 190 5.54 1.09 -34.21
N PHE A 191 5.40 2.42 -34.31
CA PHE A 191 4.86 3.05 -35.51
C PHE A 191 5.80 2.92 -36.73
N GLN A 192 7.12 2.91 -36.49
CA GLN A 192 8.13 2.70 -37.52
C GLN A 192 8.08 1.25 -37.98
N GLU A 193 8.01 0.33 -37.04
CA GLU A 193 7.96 -1.10 -37.28
C GLU A 193 6.70 -1.52 -38.01
N GLN A 194 5.54 -1.01 -37.57
CA GLN A 194 4.28 -1.16 -38.30
C GLN A 194 4.37 -0.65 -39.75
N THR A 195 5.18 0.38 -40.00
CA THR A 195 5.42 0.91 -41.35
C THR A 195 6.35 0.01 -42.17
N MET A 196 7.34 -0.62 -41.53
CA MET A 196 8.30 -1.55 -42.16
C MET A 196 7.73 -2.97 -42.31
N GLY A 197 6.69 -3.29 -41.53
CA GLY A 197 6.07 -4.61 -41.44
C GLY A 197 6.76 -5.55 -40.45
N SER A 198 7.72 -5.06 -39.65
CA SER A 198 8.30 -5.79 -38.52
C SER A 198 7.28 -5.92 -37.38
N ASP A 199 7.60 -6.78 -36.41
CA ASP A 199 6.80 -7.13 -35.25
C ASP A 199 7.27 -6.31 -34.03
N PRO A 200 6.48 -5.33 -33.54
CA PRO A 200 6.92 -4.45 -32.45
C PRO A 200 7.25 -5.12 -31.12
N LEU A 201 6.83 -6.38 -30.96
CA LEU A 201 7.08 -7.15 -29.76
C LEU A 201 8.37 -8.01 -29.89
N LYS A 202 9.17 -7.81 -30.94
CA LYS A 202 10.32 -8.65 -31.25
C LYS A 202 11.47 -7.85 -31.85
N ARG A 203 12.52 -7.72 -31.04
CA ARG A 203 13.79 -7.12 -31.42
C ARG A 203 14.44 -7.67 -32.71
N ASP A 204 14.07 -8.88 -33.12
CA ASP A 204 14.49 -9.52 -34.36
C ASP A 204 13.27 -10.28 -34.91
N THR A 205 12.59 -9.66 -35.88
CA THR A 205 11.29 -10.13 -36.39
C THR A 205 11.42 -11.46 -37.14
N ASP A 206 12.48 -11.63 -37.93
CA ASP A 206 12.64 -12.79 -38.80
C ASP A 206 13.53 -13.90 -38.20
N GLY A 207 14.25 -13.59 -37.13
CA GLY A 207 15.03 -14.52 -36.33
C GLY A 207 16.37 -14.89 -36.94
N ASP A 208 16.97 -14.01 -37.76
CA ASP A 208 18.28 -14.24 -38.38
C ASP A 208 19.48 -13.84 -37.52
N ALA A 209 19.21 -13.34 -36.30
CA ALA A 209 20.13 -12.84 -35.29
C ALA A 209 20.67 -11.43 -35.52
N VAL A 210 20.10 -10.66 -36.46
CA VAL A 210 20.29 -9.22 -36.62
C VAL A 210 18.98 -8.54 -36.21
N GLY A 211 19.07 -7.51 -35.33
CA GLY A 211 17.85 -6.81 -34.91
C GLY A 211 17.29 -5.93 -36.02
N ASP A 212 15.99 -5.65 -35.98
CA ASP A 212 15.28 -5.00 -37.08
C ASP A 212 15.85 -3.62 -37.42
N LYS A 213 16.34 -2.92 -36.39
CA LYS A 213 17.06 -1.65 -36.55
C LYS A 213 18.36 -1.75 -37.36
N GLU A 214 19.07 -2.85 -37.20
CA GLU A 214 20.36 -3.11 -37.85
C GLU A 214 20.23 -3.89 -39.16
N ASP A 215 19.05 -4.46 -39.43
CA ASP A 215 18.76 -5.27 -40.60
C ASP A 215 18.21 -4.45 -41.78
N ALA A 216 18.83 -4.59 -42.95
CA ALA A 216 18.35 -3.99 -44.19
C ALA A 216 17.10 -4.70 -44.77
N PHE A 217 16.83 -5.95 -44.38
CA PHE A 217 15.66 -6.74 -44.74
C PHE A 217 15.06 -7.45 -43.50
N PRO A 218 14.44 -6.72 -42.54
CA PRO A 218 13.91 -7.27 -41.27
C PRO A 218 12.84 -8.37 -41.35
N LEU A 219 12.48 -8.79 -42.57
CA LEU A 219 11.45 -9.78 -42.87
C LEU A 219 11.98 -10.95 -43.73
N ASP A 220 13.27 -10.97 -44.06
CA ASP A 220 13.91 -12.02 -44.84
C ASP A 220 15.05 -12.69 -44.05
N PRO A 221 14.78 -13.85 -43.42
CA PRO A 221 15.72 -14.47 -42.47
C PRO A 221 16.96 -15.09 -43.11
N LYS A 222 17.20 -14.78 -44.39
CA LYS A 222 18.35 -15.22 -45.16
C LYS A 222 19.21 -14.06 -45.63
N LYS A 223 18.83 -12.81 -45.34
CA LYS A 223 19.46 -11.65 -45.94
C LYS A 223 19.43 -10.44 -45.01
N SER A 224 20.52 -10.21 -44.30
CA SER A 224 20.62 -9.05 -43.39
C SER A 224 21.38 -7.83 -43.96
N GLU A 225 22.13 -8.01 -45.05
CA GLU A 225 22.91 -6.94 -45.69
C GLU A 225 22.45 -6.70 -47.14
N GLU A 226 22.49 -5.43 -47.57
CA GLU A 226 22.26 -5.09 -48.97
C GLU A 226 23.48 -5.48 -49.80
N ASP A 227 23.28 -6.30 -50.83
CA ASP A 227 24.34 -6.65 -51.78
C ASP A 227 24.92 -5.36 -52.35
N VAL A 228 26.11 -4.97 -51.86
CA VAL A 228 26.83 -3.84 -52.40
C VAL A 228 27.22 -4.24 -53.82
N VAL A 229 26.41 -3.84 -54.79
CA VAL A 229 26.79 -3.85 -56.20
C VAL A 229 27.92 -2.85 -56.30
N VAL A 230 29.16 -3.32 -56.10
CA VAL A 230 30.35 -2.53 -56.36
C VAL A 230 30.17 -2.05 -57.80
N PRO A 231 29.98 -0.74 -58.06
CA PRO A 231 29.97 -0.28 -59.43
C PRO A 231 31.32 -0.71 -59.97
N VAL A 232 31.30 -1.59 -60.98
CA VAL A 232 32.51 -1.93 -61.73
C VAL A 232 32.99 -0.59 -62.29
N VAL A 233 33.94 0.04 -61.60
CA VAL A 233 34.58 1.26 -62.07
C VAL A 233 35.12 0.86 -63.44
N PRO A 234 34.64 1.46 -64.55
CA PRO A 234 35.23 1.16 -65.84
C PRO A 234 36.73 1.44 -65.72
N PRO A 235 37.62 0.56 -66.23
CA PRO A 235 39.05 0.73 -66.07
C PRO A 235 39.42 2.16 -66.46
N THR A 236 40.08 2.87 -65.56
CA THR A 236 40.55 4.23 -65.79
C THR A 236 41.27 4.25 -67.15
N PRO A 237 40.82 5.07 -68.13
CA PRO A 237 41.52 5.12 -69.41
C PRO A 237 42.95 5.57 -69.14
N THR A 238 43.91 4.79 -69.63
CA THR A 238 45.33 5.08 -69.54
C THR A 238 45.58 6.52 -70.00
N PRO A 239 46.29 7.37 -69.23
CA PRO A 239 46.55 8.74 -69.64
C PRO A 239 47.29 8.75 -70.98
N VAL A 240 46.69 9.37 -71.99
CA VAL A 240 47.36 9.65 -73.26
C VAL A 240 48.43 10.70 -72.98
N GLU A 241 49.71 10.36 -73.15
CA GLU A 241 50.82 11.31 -73.04
C GLU A 241 50.64 12.42 -74.09
N ILE A 242 50.32 13.63 -73.63
CA ILE A 242 50.35 14.84 -74.45
C ILE A 242 51.82 15.33 -74.45
N PRO A 243 52.46 15.52 -75.62
CA PRO A 243 53.83 16.00 -75.65
C PRO A 243 53.94 17.45 -75.12
N THR A 244 54.93 17.64 -74.25
CA THR A 244 55.33 18.89 -73.61
C THR A 244 55.67 19.99 -74.64
N PRO A 245 55.09 21.20 -74.58
CA PRO A 245 55.65 22.34 -75.29
C PRO A 245 56.85 22.91 -74.51
N THR A 246 58.02 23.00 -75.15
CA THR A 246 59.21 23.76 -74.69
C THR A 246 59.17 25.20 -75.26
N PRO A 247 59.92 26.18 -74.72
CA PRO A 247 59.36 27.43 -74.21
C PRO A 247 59.66 28.64 -75.13
N GLU A 248 58.87 29.71 -75.05
CA GLU A 248 59.31 30.99 -75.62
C GLU A 248 59.02 32.21 -74.75
N VAL A 249 59.95 33.14 -74.86
CA VAL A 249 60.40 34.18 -73.94
C VAL A 249 59.55 35.45 -73.97
N GLN A 250 59.34 35.98 -72.76
CA GLN A 250 59.14 37.37 -72.31
C GLN A 250 59.26 38.54 -73.30
N ALA A 251 58.31 39.47 -73.22
CA ALA A 251 58.46 40.95 -73.20
C ALA A 251 57.05 41.59 -73.20
N ALA A 252 56.72 42.77 -72.70
CA ALA A 252 57.33 43.73 -71.79
C ALA A 252 56.18 44.66 -71.31
N THR A 253 56.46 45.37 -70.22
CA THR A 253 55.61 46.21 -69.37
C THR A 253 55.03 47.47 -70.03
N VAL A 254 53.80 47.87 -69.66
CA VAL A 254 53.35 49.29 -69.58
C VAL A 254 52.40 49.46 -68.37
N PRO A 255 52.56 50.49 -67.51
CA PRO A 255 51.85 50.64 -66.23
C PRO A 255 50.60 51.55 -66.30
N GLY A 256 49.62 51.29 -65.43
CA GLY A 256 48.48 52.17 -65.20
C GLY A 256 47.51 51.62 -64.16
N ALA A 257 47.50 52.24 -62.98
CA ALA A 257 46.72 52.00 -61.75
C ALA A 257 45.17 51.91 -61.96
N PRO A 258 44.33 51.57 -60.94
CA PRO A 258 44.60 51.50 -59.49
C PRO A 258 44.06 50.27 -58.74
N THR A 259 44.64 50.04 -57.55
CA THR A 259 44.11 49.20 -56.47
C THR A 259 43.31 50.09 -55.51
N PRO A 260 42.20 49.58 -54.94
CA PRO A 260 42.25 49.44 -53.49
C PRO A 260 41.70 48.10 -52.98
N THR A 261 42.48 47.55 -52.06
CA THR A 261 42.11 46.59 -51.03
C THR A 261 40.95 47.10 -50.20
N VAL A 262 39.91 46.29 -49.95
CA VAL A 262 39.13 46.36 -48.71
C VAL A 262 38.65 44.94 -48.33
N SER A 263 39.04 44.58 -47.11
CA SER A 263 38.60 43.51 -46.20
C SER A 263 37.08 43.48 -45.91
N ASP A 264 36.50 42.29 -45.69
CA ASP A 264 35.40 41.88 -44.75
C ASP A 264 34.25 42.84 -44.34
N PRO A 265 33.13 42.40 -43.71
CA PRO A 265 32.51 41.06 -43.63
C PRO A 265 30.96 41.05 -43.81
N ALA A 266 30.39 39.84 -43.77
CA ALA A 266 29.09 39.43 -43.20
C ALA A 266 27.72 39.70 -43.91
N VAL A 267 26.88 38.67 -43.74
CA VAL A 267 25.40 38.56 -43.82
C VAL A 267 24.76 38.46 -45.21
N VAL A 268 24.16 37.30 -45.49
CA VAL A 268 23.08 37.14 -46.48
C VAL A 268 21.88 36.50 -45.79
N THR A 269 20.85 37.31 -45.56
CA THR A 269 19.45 36.89 -45.46
C THR A 269 18.82 37.04 -46.84
N THR A 270 18.08 36.04 -47.30
CA THR A 270 17.27 36.16 -48.53
C THR A 270 15.79 36.16 -48.18
N THR A 271 15.16 37.33 -48.31
CA THR A 271 13.72 37.52 -48.31
C THR A 271 13.21 37.32 -49.74
N TRP A 272 12.13 36.56 -49.91
CA TRP A 272 11.42 36.43 -51.19
C TRP A 272 10.51 37.63 -51.46
N VAL A 273 10.43 38.01 -52.73
CA VAL A 273 9.73 39.17 -53.28
C VAL A 273 8.29 38.82 -53.67
N THR A 274 7.36 39.73 -53.31
CA THR A 274 5.93 39.75 -53.62
C THR A 274 5.63 39.99 -55.11
N ILE A 275 4.59 39.33 -55.63
CA ILE A 275 3.85 39.79 -56.83
C ILE A 275 2.40 40.03 -56.41
N ALA A 276 1.89 41.22 -56.73
CA ALA A 276 0.53 41.67 -56.42
C ALA A 276 -0.40 41.52 -57.63
N THR A 277 -1.70 41.27 -57.39
CA THR A 277 -2.81 41.86 -58.18
C THR A 277 -4.15 41.83 -57.42
N THR A 278 -4.66 43.05 -57.19
CA THR A 278 -6.04 43.58 -57.34
C THR A 278 -7.26 42.98 -56.61
N THR A 279 -7.77 43.81 -55.67
CA THR A 279 -9.14 44.35 -55.52
C THR A 279 -10.37 43.41 -55.50
N ASP A 280 -11.12 43.37 -54.38
CA ASP A 280 -12.43 44.03 -54.31
C ASP A 280 -13.00 44.25 -52.87
N GLU A 281 -13.72 45.35 -52.77
CA GLU A 281 -14.78 45.86 -51.88
C GLU A 281 -15.13 45.32 -50.46
N SER A 282 -15.21 46.30 -49.54
CA SER A 282 -16.39 46.69 -48.74
C SER A 282 -16.50 46.33 -47.23
N THR A 283 -16.16 47.34 -46.42
CA THR A 283 -16.99 48.00 -45.39
C THR A 283 -17.68 47.17 -44.28
N SER A 284 -17.21 47.30 -43.04
CA SER A 284 -17.86 48.18 -42.03
C SER A 284 -17.10 48.21 -40.69
N ALA A 285 -16.99 49.42 -40.14
CA ALA A 285 -16.69 49.74 -38.74
C ALA A 285 -17.97 50.37 -38.13
N PRO A 286 -18.17 50.56 -36.80
CA PRO A 286 -17.24 51.35 -35.97
C PRO A 286 -17.03 50.92 -34.49
N GLU A 287 -15.93 51.46 -33.94
CA GLU A 287 -15.50 51.65 -32.54
C GLU A 287 -16.46 52.53 -31.68
N PRO A 288 -16.15 52.99 -30.43
CA PRO A 288 -15.16 52.57 -29.40
C PRO A 288 -15.69 52.60 -27.93
N ALA A 289 -14.91 52.09 -26.94
CA ALA A 289 -14.51 52.80 -25.69
C ALA A 289 -13.98 51.90 -24.53
N LYS A 290 -12.81 52.32 -24.01
CA LYS A 290 -12.02 51.98 -22.78
C LYS A 290 -12.78 52.11 -21.42
N PRO A 291 -12.16 51.84 -20.21
CA PRO A 291 -11.06 50.96 -19.77
C PRO A 291 -11.37 50.22 -18.42
N PRO A 292 -10.40 49.84 -17.55
CA PRO A 292 -10.18 48.47 -17.08
C PRO A 292 -10.79 48.16 -15.69
N SER A 293 -11.09 46.89 -15.37
CA SER A 293 -11.27 46.53 -13.96
C SER A 293 -11.23 45.03 -13.65
N LYS A 294 -10.40 44.74 -12.65
CA LYS A 294 -10.55 43.71 -11.62
C LYS A 294 -10.15 42.28 -11.99
N GLY A 295 -8.95 41.93 -11.53
CA GLY A 295 -8.59 40.56 -11.24
C GLY A 295 -9.67 39.88 -10.40
N LYS A 296 -10.12 38.73 -10.90
CA LYS A 296 -10.83 37.74 -10.12
C LYS A 296 -9.84 36.61 -9.86
N LYS A 297 -9.30 36.59 -8.64
CA LYS A 297 -8.84 35.34 -8.02
C LYS A 297 -10.06 34.43 -7.93
N GLN A 298 -10.09 33.35 -8.70
CA GLN A 298 -10.85 32.17 -8.34
C GLN A 298 -10.03 31.40 -7.30
N SER A 299 -10.55 31.40 -6.08
CA SER A 299 -10.40 30.32 -5.11
C SER A 299 -11.78 29.64 -5.02
N PRO A 300 -11.92 28.35 -4.68
CA PRO A 300 -11.02 27.67 -3.74
C PRO A 300 -10.57 26.27 -4.16
N SER A 301 -9.27 26.02 -3.96
CA SER A 301 -8.79 24.72 -3.51
C SER A 301 -9.44 24.39 -2.16
N ALA A 302 -10.51 23.61 -2.19
CA ALA A 302 -10.84 22.66 -1.14
C ALA A 302 -10.57 21.32 -1.82
N TRP A 303 -9.61 20.49 -1.39
CA TRP A 303 -9.62 19.82 -0.11
C TRP A 303 -8.24 19.85 0.56
N SER A 304 -8.16 20.48 1.73
CA SER A 304 -7.11 20.20 2.70
C SER A 304 -7.69 20.49 4.08
N ARG A 305 -8.31 19.47 4.68
CA ARG A 305 -8.61 19.36 6.11
C ARG A 305 -8.91 17.91 6.48
N ILE A 306 -7.87 17.14 6.82
CA ILE A 306 -8.02 15.98 7.71
C ILE A 306 -7.33 16.35 9.03
N PRO A 307 -8.06 16.75 10.08
CA PRO A 307 -7.47 16.99 11.39
C PRO A 307 -7.96 15.95 12.39
N TRP A 308 -7.40 14.73 12.36
CA TRP A 308 -7.59 13.75 13.44
C TRP A 308 -6.24 13.18 13.91
N LEU A 309 -5.29 14.07 14.17
CA LEU A 309 -4.25 13.82 15.16
C LEU A 309 -4.40 14.85 16.27
N TRP A 310 -4.09 14.44 17.50
CA TRP A 310 -4.24 15.15 18.78
C TRP A 310 -5.57 14.92 19.50
N LYS A 311 -5.73 13.71 20.06
CA LYS A 311 -6.32 13.52 21.41
C LYS A 311 -6.12 12.10 21.98
N VAL A 312 -4.87 11.62 22.08
CA VAL A 312 -4.53 10.61 23.10
C VAL A 312 -3.18 10.95 23.73
N ALA A 313 -3.13 12.09 24.42
CA ALA A 313 -2.08 12.41 25.36
C ALA A 313 -2.69 13.19 26.54
N ALA A 314 -3.77 12.64 27.13
CA ALA A 314 -4.31 13.04 28.43
C ALA A 314 -5.52 12.14 28.81
N ALA A 315 -5.31 10.83 28.91
CA ALA A 315 -6.30 9.93 29.52
C ALA A 315 -5.71 8.87 30.46
N SER A 316 -4.39 8.83 30.65
CA SER A 316 -3.75 7.87 31.57
C SER A 316 -3.46 8.40 32.99
N ALA A 317 -3.97 9.59 33.34
CA ALA A 317 -3.82 10.13 34.71
C ALA A 317 -5.15 10.31 35.47
N ALA A 318 -6.30 10.21 34.80
CA ALA A 318 -7.60 10.46 35.43
C ALA A 318 -8.25 9.22 36.06
N VAL A 319 -7.88 8.00 35.63
CA VAL A 319 -8.43 6.76 36.19
C VAL A 319 -7.67 6.31 37.45
N ALA A 320 -6.36 6.55 37.51
CA ALA A 320 -5.56 6.32 38.73
C ALA A 320 -5.91 7.33 39.86
N ALA A 321 -6.25 8.57 39.51
CA ALA A 321 -6.68 9.58 40.48
C ALA A 321 -8.07 9.31 41.06
N LEU A 322 -8.95 8.63 40.33
CA LEU A 322 -10.26 8.20 40.86
C LEU A 322 -10.12 7.03 41.84
N PHE A 323 -9.15 6.14 41.62
CA PHE A 323 -8.87 5.03 42.54
C PHE A 323 -8.24 5.50 43.85
N PHE A 324 -7.32 6.46 43.81
CA PHE A 324 -6.68 7.00 45.02
C PHE A 324 -7.62 7.84 45.90
N LEU A 325 -8.71 8.39 45.32
CA LEU A 325 -9.71 9.16 46.07
C LEU A 325 -10.83 8.29 46.68
N MET A 326 -10.99 7.03 46.24
CA MET A 326 -11.99 6.11 46.81
C MET A 326 -11.48 5.32 48.04
N GLU A 327 -10.17 5.24 48.25
CA GLU A 327 -9.60 4.43 49.35
C GLU A 327 -9.71 5.11 50.74
N LYS A 328 -10.17 6.36 50.81
CA LYS A 328 -10.42 7.07 52.09
C LYS A 328 -11.87 7.06 52.58
N ARG A 329 -12.77 6.25 52.00
CA ARG A 329 -14.15 6.10 52.50
C ARG A 329 -14.55 4.65 52.75
N LYS A 330 -13.76 3.92 53.54
CA LYS A 330 -14.31 2.80 54.33
C LYS A 330 -14.88 3.37 55.62
N HIS A 331 -16.20 3.60 55.62
CA HIS A 331 -17.15 3.39 56.74
C HIS A 331 -18.48 4.09 56.40
N GLY A 332 -19.44 3.35 55.82
CA GLY A 332 -20.83 3.83 55.74
C GLY A 332 -21.65 3.31 54.56
N LYS A 333 -22.34 2.20 54.78
CA LYS A 333 -23.65 1.78 54.21
C LYS A 333 -23.89 2.00 52.71
N TRP A 334 -23.92 0.89 52.00
CA TRP A 334 -24.56 0.70 50.70
C TRP A 334 -26.07 0.97 50.75
N THR A 335 -26.59 1.75 49.80
CA THR A 335 -27.83 1.47 49.02
C THR A 335 -28.04 2.60 48.00
N ARG A 336 -28.44 2.21 46.78
CA ARG A 336 -28.89 3.05 45.63
C ARG A 336 -27.82 3.65 44.71
N THR A 337 -27.22 2.82 43.85
CA THR A 337 -26.70 3.29 42.55
C THR A 337 -26.73 2.20 41.47
N LEU A 338 -27.81 1.41 41.35
CA LEU A 338 -27.99 0.49 40.21
C LEU A 338 -29.24 0.78 39.37
N ASP A 339 -30.11 1.69 39.82
CA ASP A 339 -31.38 2.01 39.13
C ASP A 339 -31.26 3.15 38.09
N LYS A 340 -30.08 3.73 37.92
CA LYS A 340 -29.85 4.86 36.99
C LYS A 340 -29.17 4.51 35.67
N ILE A 341 -28.69 3.28 35.51
CA ILE A 341 -28.06 2.83 34.24
C ILE A 341 -29.07 2.10 33.33
N ARG A 342 -30.18 1.56 33.88
CA ARG A 342 -31.22 0.88 33.08
C ARG A 342 -32.23 1.82 32.38
N LYS A 343 -31.93 3.11 32.23
CA LYS A 343 -32.88 4.08 31.65
C LYS A 343 -32.29 5.02 30.60
N MET A 344 -31.14 4.66 30.03
CA MET A 344 -30.56 5.35 28.87
C MET A 344 -30.04 4.37 27.81
N GLU A 345 -30.87 3.40 27.46
CA GLU A 345 -31.00 2.80 26.12
C GLU A 345 -32.49 2.64 25.81
#